data_AF-A0A519HGU3-F1
#
_entry.id   AF-A0A519HGU3-F1
#
_cell.length_a   1.000
_cell.length_b   1.000
_cell.length_c   1.000
_cell.angle_alpha   90.00
_cell.angle_beta   90.00
_cell.angle_gamma   90.00
#
_symmetry.space_group_name_H-M   'P 1'
#
loop_
_entity.id
_entity.type
_entity.pdbx_description
1 polymer ?
#
loop_
_entity_poly.entity_id
_entity_poly.type
_entity_poly.pdbx_seq_one_letter_code
_entity_poly.pdbx_strand_id
1 'polypeptide(L)' 'MSGDLALHPAAPAAPAAAAAPRKHIRLTSHSGGFGALPIVWGAATAAERGPVVGTTTTRAHRNVIGTHSGSYSVYRA' A
#
# COMPACT_ATOMS: atom_id res chain seq x y z
N MET A 1 41.81 -25.74 -16.07
CA MET A 1 41.93 -24.82 -14.92
C MET A 1 40.56 -24.20 -14.71
N SER A 2 39.66 -24.92 -14.01
CA SER A 2 38.34 -24.42 -13.65
C SER A 2 38.51 -23.47 -12.46
N GLY A 3 38.15 -22.20 -12.63
CA GLY A 3 38.14 -21.21 -11.57
C GLY A 3 36.87 -21.34 -10.73
N ASP A 4 37.05 -21.60 -9.44
CA ASP A 4 36.02 -21.61 -8.41
C ASP A 4 35.57 -20.16 -8.12
N LEU A 5 34.33 -19.83 -8.48
CA LEU A 5 33.67 -18.57 -8.10
C LEU A 5 33.17 -18.73 -6.67
N ALA A 6 34.05 -18.44 -5.70
CA ALA A 6 33.66 -18.34 -4.30
C ALA A 6 32.56 -17.27 -4.14
N LEU A 7 31.36 -17.72 -3.78
CA LEU A 7 30.26 -16.86 -3.35
C LEU A 7 30.72 -16.00 -2.17
N HIS A 8 30.62 -14.68 -2.30
CA HIS A 8 30.77 -13.78 -1.17
C HIS A 8 29.59 -13.98 -0.21
N PRO A 9 29.78 -14.21 1.10
CA PRO A 9 28.66 -14.35 2.01
C PRO A 9 27.95 -12.99 2.14
N ALA A 10 26.63 -13.00 1.95
CA ALA A 10 25.78 -11.84 2.22
C ALA A 10 25.80 -11.56 3.73
N ALA A 11 26.27 -10.36 4.11
CA ALA A 11 26.20 -9.88 5.48
C ALA A 11 24.74 -9.86 5.98
N PRO A 12 24.47 -10.21 7.25
CA PRO A 12 23.11 -10.13 7.79
C PRO A 12 22.69 -8.67 7.88
N ALA A 13 21.51 -8.35 7.34
CA ALA A 13 20.90 -7.03 7.48
C ALA A 13 20.61 -6.76 8.96
N ALA A 14 21.18 -5.69 9.50
CA ALA A 14 20.86 -5.20 10.84
C ALA A 14 19.35 -4.92 10.97
N PRO A 15 18.73 -5.15 12.13
CA PRO A 15 17.31 -4.85 12.32
C PRO A 15 17.10 -3.34 12.15
N ALA A 16 16.26 -2.95 11.21
CA ALA A 16 15.85 -1.57 11.03
C ALA A 16 15.18 -1.09 12.32
N ALA A 17 15.83 -0.16 13.03
CA ALA A 17 15.24 0.52 14.18
C ALA A 17 13.87 1.08 13.77
N ALA A 18 12.83 0.73 14.53
CA ALA A 18 11.45 1.11 14.24
C ALA A 18 11.32 2.64 14.20
N ALA A 19 11.21 3.19 12.99
CA ALA A 19 11.02 4.62 12.79
C ALA A 19 9.67 5.07 13.36
N ALA A 20 9.66 6.21 14.06
CA ALA A 20 8.42 6.84 14.54
C ALA A 20 7.44 7.06 13.36
N PRO A 21 6.13 6.87 13.56
CA PRO A 21 5.16 6.95 12.47
C PRO A 21 5.14 8.36 11.88
N ARG A 22 5.40 8.46 10.58
CA ARG A 22 5.28 9.72 9.84
C ARG A 22 3.81 10.15 9.84
N LYS A 23 3.53 11.36 10.35
CA LYS A 23 2.19 11.94 10.29
C LYS A 23 1.91 12.35 8.83
N HIS A 24 0.94 11.72 8.18
CA HIS A 24 0.54 12.10 6.83
C HIS A 24 -0.31 13.38 6.86
N ILE A 25 0.01 14.33 5.97
CA ILE A 25 -0.80 15.53 5.77
C ILE A 25 -1.98 15.16 4.87
N ARG A 26 -3.20 15.48 5.33
CA ARG A 26 -4.41 15.24 4.55
C ARG A 26 -4.66 16.41 3.61
N LEU A 27 -4.43 16.18 2.32
CA LEU A 27 -4.61 17.17 1.25
C LEU A 27 -6.04 17.21 0.68
N THR A 28 -6.99 16.44 1.24
CA THR A 28 -8.35 16.33 0.70
C THR A 28 -9.36 17.14 1.51
N SER A 29 -10.16 17.96 0.82
CA SER A 29 -11.23 18.76 1.45
C SER A 29 -12.45 17.94 1.91
N HIS A 30 -12.56 16.68 1.49
CA HIS A 30 -13.69 15.79 1.81
C HIS A 30 -13.24 14.63 2.70
N SER A 31 -14.09 14.23 3.66
CA SER A 31 -13.86 13.04 4.48
C SER A 31 -13.79 11.78 3.62
N GLY A 32 -12.82 10.91 3.93
CA GLY A 32 -12.86 9.54 3.43
C GLY A 32 -14.19 8.88 3.82
N GLY A 33 -14.65 7.92 3.02
CA GLY A 33 -15.92 7.24 3.27
C GLY A 33 -15.84 6.43 4.58
N PHE A 34 -16.77 6.70 5.50
CA PHE A 34 -17.02 5.81 6.65
C PHE A 34 -17.82 4.60 6.15
N GLY A 35 -17.36 3.38 6.43
CA GLY A 35 -18.05 2.13 6.04
C GLY A 35 -17.41 1.32 4.91
N ALA A 36 -16.24 1.72 4.42
CA ALA A 36 -15.48 0.93 3.45
C ALA A 36 -14.89 -0.32 4.10
N LEU A 37 -14.91 -1.44 3.39
CA LEU A 37 -14.30 -2.68 3.85
C LEU A 37 -12.77 -2.52 3.95
N PRO A 38 -12.12 -3.04 5.01
CA PRO A 38 -10.69 -2.92 5.19
C PRO A 38 -9.91 -3.66 4.10
N ILE A 39 -8.75 -3.12 3.73
CA ILE A 39 -7.77 -3.78 2.86
C ILE A 39 -6.45 -3.90 3.61
N VAL A 40 -5.89 -5.12 3.63
CA VAL A 40 -4.53 -5.37 4.12
C VAL A 40 -3.56 -5.32 2.95
N TRP A 41 -2.98 -4.14 2.72
CA TRP A 41 -1.98 -3.96 1.66
C TRP A 41 -0.72 -4.76 1.97
N GLY A 42 -0.18 -5.44 0.94
CA GLY A 42 0.99 -6.31 1.07
C GLY A 42 0.70 -7.72 1.57
N ALA A 43 -0.57 -8.09 1.80
CA ALA A 43 -0.93 -9.47 2.11
C ALA A 43 -0.54 -10.44 0.98
N ALA A 44 -0.07 -11.63 1.37
CA ALA A 44 0.45 -12.63 0.44
C ALA A 44 -0.64 -13.21 -0.46
N THR A 45 -1.87 -13.33 0.05
CA THR A 45 -3.01 -13.87 -0.69
C THR A 45 -4.13 -12.85 -0.88
N ALA A 46 -4.99 -13.09 -1.87
CA ALA A 46 -6.17 -12.26 -2.11
C ALA A 46 -7.20 -12.35 -0.99
N ALA A 47 -7.35 -13.52 -0.37
CA ALA A 47 -8.27 -13.74 0.74
C ALA A 47 -7.86 -12.93 1.97
N GLU A 48 -6.57 -12.94 2.32
CA GLU A 48 -6.03 -12.15 3.43
C GLU A 48 -6.06 -10.64 3.17
N ARG A 49 -5.86 -10.22 1.92
CA ARG A 49 -5.95 -8.80 1.55
C ARG A 49 -7.35 -8.22 1.75
N GLY A 50 -8.38 -9.03 1.48
CA GLY A 50 -9.76 -8.56 1.39
C GLY A 50 -10.12 -7.94 0.03
N PRO A 51 -11.40 -7.56 -0.15
CA PRO A 51 -11.92 -7.13 -1.44
C PRO A 51 -11.49 -5.70 -1.81
N VAL A 52 -11.21 -5.50 -3.10
CA VAL A 52 -10.98 -4.19 -3.70
C VAL A 52 -12.31 -3.71 -4.30
N VAL A 53 -12.93 -2.71 -3.69
CA VAL A 53 -14.29 -2.27 -4.00
C VAL A 53 -14.25 -0.89 -4.63
N GLY A 54 -14.51 -0.84 -5.94
CA GLY A 54 -14.81 0.37 -6.71
C GLY A 54 -16.31 0.47 -6.99
N THR A 55 -17.02 1.41 -6.36
CA THR A 55 -18.44 1.66 -6.62
C THR A 55 -18.72 3.13 -6.96
N THR A 56 -19.57 3.34 -7.95
CA THR A 56 -20.12 4.65 -8.34
C THR A 56 -21.44 4.97 -7.63
N THR A 57 -22.14 3.95 -7.13
CA THR A 57 -23.47 4.05 -6.52
C THR A 57 -23.39 4.31 -5.01
N THR A 58 -22.70 3.45 -4.26
CA THR A 58 -22.60 3.55 -2.80
C THR A 58 -21.22 4.03 -2.38
N ARG A 59 -20.99 5.34 -2.50
CA ARG A 59 -19.69 5.99 -2.26
C ARG A 59 -19.02 5.59 -0.93
N ALA A 60 -19.80 5.35 0.12
CA ALA A 60 -19.32 4.98 1.45
C ALA A 60 -18.56 3.64 1.49
N HIS A 61 -18.89 2.69 0.61
CA HIS A 61 -18.28 1.35 0.63
C HIS A 61 -16.96 1.24 -0.15
N ARG A 62 -16.58 2.30 -0.88
CA ARG A 62 -15.41 2.27 -1.75
C ARG A 62 -14.11 2.39 -0.95
N ASN A 63 -13.14 1.51 -1.21
CA ASN A 63 -11.80 1.54 -0.64
C ASN A 63 -10.68 1.85 -1.67
N VAL A 64 -11.07 2.22 -2.90
CA VAL A 64 -10.18 2.68 -3.97
C VAL A 64 -10.38 4.15 -4.33
N ILE A 65 -9.40 4.72 -5.04
CA ILE A 65 -9.50 6.03 -5.71
C ILE A 65 -9.78 5.84 -7.21
N GLY A 66 -10.32 6.86 -7.87
CA GLY A 66 -10.48 6.84 -9.34
C GLY A 66 -11.69 6.07 -9.88
N THR A 67 -12.72 5.78 -9.07
CA THR A 67 -13.95 5.11 -9.57
C THR A 67 -14.82 6.01 -10.46
N HIS A 68 -14.68 7.32 -10.34
CA HIS A 68 -15.31 8.27 -11.25
C HIS A 68 -14.31 8.59 -12.36
N SER A 69 -14.76 8.67 -13.61
CA SER A 69 -13.89 9.09 -14.72
C SER A 69 -13.26 10.45 -14.42
N GLY A 70 -11.93 10.53 -14.45
CA GLY A 70 -11.16 11.73 -14.14
C GLY A 70 -9.69 11.43 -13.84
N SER A 71 -8.81 12.41 -14.06
CA SER A 71 -7.38 12.28 -13.75
C SER A 71 -7.12 12.33 -12.25
N TYR A 72 -6.14 11.55 -11.78
CA TYR A 72 -5.68 11.57 -10.39
C TYR A 72 -4.15 11.55 -10.33
N SER A 73 -3.58 12.10 -9.26
CA SER A 73 -2.14 12.13 -9.03
C SER A 73 -1.83 11.69 -7.61
N VAL A 74 -0.75 10.94 -7.43
CA VAL A 74 -0.25 10.50 -6.12
C VAL A 74 1.02 11.28 -5.83
N TYR A 75 1.02 12.07 -4.74
CA TYR A 75 2.20 12.74 -4.25
C TYR A 75 2.88 11.89 -3.17
N ARG A 76 4.18 11.61 -3.32
CA ARG A 76 4.99 10.88 -2.34
C ARG A 76 6.17 11.76 -1.94
N ALA A 77 6.21 12.20 -0.68
CA ALA A 77 7.30 12.96 -0.05
C ALA A 77 7.83 12.23 1.19
#